data_AF-A0A3D1A4K5-F1
#
_entry.id   AF-A0A3D1A4K5-F1
#
_cell.length_a   1.000
_cell.length_b   1.000
_cell.length_c   1.000
_cell.angle_alpha   90.00
_cell.angle_beta   90.00
_cell.angle_gamma   90.00
#
_symmetry.space_group_name_H-M   'P 1'
#
loop_
_entity.id
_entity.type
_entity.pdbx_description
1 polymer ?
#
loop_
_entity_poly.entity_id
_entity_poly.type
_entity_poly.pdbx_seq_one_letter_code
_entity_poly.pdbx_strand_id
1 'polypeptide(L)'
;MKLWHIAVTAALLGFGTLALAAELRITTTEADGRLVDDINLPFVNDPAVLGEWRSVDFVAAPGEFVPGTKRFRGDLYLGGFKFLPGGKMAVLPFAPKGAPWFTWTRGVVTHSGDKTASRYLIKELKGATYMFFEWKSGDYVIRHAKPEYYVLKKAN
;
A
#
# COMPACT_ATOMS: atom_id res chain seq x y z
N MET A 1 3.49 -9.94 -64.48
CA MET A 1 4.61 -9.84 -63.51
C MET A 1 4.10 -9.17 -62.24
N LYS A 2 4.73 -9.48 -61.08
CA LYS A 2 4.37 -9.06 -59.71
C LYS A 2 3.16 -9.76 -59.07
N LEU A 3 3.47 -10.86 -58.35
CA LEU A 3 3.00 -11.08 -56.96
C LEU A 3 3.53 -9.90 -56.09
N TRP A 4 3.18 -9.63 -54.83
CA TRP A 4 2.64 -10.40 -53.69
C TRP A 4 1.76 -9.43 -52.86
N HIS A 5 1.13 -9.71 -51.71
CA HIS A 5 1.12 -10.83 -50.75
C HIS A 5 -0.32 -11.06 -50.22
N ILE A 6 -0.54 -12.13 -49.46
CA ILE A 6 -1.70 -12.32 -48.56
C ILE A 6 -1.30 -11.88 -47.16
N ALA A 7 -2.18 -11.16 -46.44
CA ALA A 7 -2.07 -10.92 -45.01
C ALA A 7 -3.32 -11.43 -44.29
N VAL A 8 -3.28 -12.67 -43.80
CA VAL A 8 -4.28 -13.19 -42.86
C VAL A 8 -3.86 -12.75 -41.46
N THR A 9 -4.52 -11.73 -40.92
CA THR A 9 -4.31 -11.32 -39.52
C THR A 9 -5.38 -11.98 -38.65
N ALA A 10 -5.08 -13.18 -38.15
CA ALA A 10 -5.87 -13.81 -37.10
C ALA A 10 -5.62 -13.09 -35.76
N ALA A 11 -6.39 -12.04 -35.48
CA ALA A 11 -6.42 -11.40 -34.17
C ALA A 11 -7.26 -12.25 -33.21
N LEU A 12 -6.61 -13.09 -32.41
CA LEU A 12 -7.24 -13.80 -31.30
C LEU A 12 -7.87 -12.79 -30.33
N LEU A 13 -9.19 -12.89 -30.13
CA LEU A 13 -9.94 -12.14 -29.12
C LEU A 13 -9.61 -12.65 -27.72
N GLY A 14 -8.41 -12.32 -27.24
CA GLY A 14 -8.05 -12.41 -25.84
C GLY A 14 -8.84 -11.38 -25.04
N PHE A 15 -10.01 -11.75 -24.51
CA PHE A 15 -10.73 -11.00 -23.48
C PHE A 15 -9.98 -11.04 -22.13
N GLY A 16 -8.72 -10.60 -22.14
CA GLY A 16 -8.07 -10.12 -20.94
C GLY A 16 -8.67 -8.77 -20.61
N THR A 17 -9.51 -8.69 -19.58
CA THR A 17 -9.93 -7.41 -19.00
C THR A 17 -8.68 -6.70 -18.47
N LEU A 18 -8.06 -5.88 -19.32
CA LEU A 18 -7.31 -4.70 -18.91
C LEU A 18 -8.31 -3.76 -18.22
N ALA A 19 -8.63 -4.12 -16.98
CA ALA A 19 -9.02 -3.14 -15.99
C ALA A 19 -7.81 -2.22 -15.88
N LEU A 20 -7.84 -1.14 -16.66
CA LEU A 20 -7.02 0.04 -16.47
C LEU A 20 -7.46 0.64 -15.13
N ALA A 21 -7.06 -0.01 -14.04
CA ALA A 21 -7.09 0.56 -12.72
C ALA A 21 -6.20 1.79 -12.82
N ALA A 22 -6.83 2.95 -12.99
CA ALA A 22 -6.14 4.21 -12.87
C ALA A 22 -5.49 4.19 -11.48
N GLU A 23 -4.15 4.08 -11.45
CA GLU A 23 -3.41 4.04 -10.20
C GLU A 23 -3.84 5.26 -9.40
N LEU A 24 -4.37 5.02 -8.19
CA LEU A 24 -4.97 6.07 -7.39
C LEU A 24 -3.93 7.19 -7.19
N ARG A 25 -4.11 8.32 -7.88
CA ARG A 25 -3.16 9.42 -7.87
C ARG A 25 -3.33 10.17 -6.57
N ILE A 26 -2.35 10.04 -5.70
CA ILE A 26 -2.23 10.84 -4.49
C ILE A 26 -1.57 12.15 -4.93
N THR A 27 -2.30 13.25 -4.82
CA THR A 27 -1.74 14.59 -5.02
C THR A 27 -1.11 15.01 -3.70
N THR A 28 0.13 15.49 -3.73
CA THR A 28 0.82 16.08 -2.59
C THR A 28 1.05 17.56 -2.86
N THR A 29 0.73 18.41 -1.89
CA THR A 29 1.02 19.85 -1.88
C THR A 29 1.92 20.20 -0.70
N GLU A 30 2.51 21.39 -0.70
CA GLU A 30 3.20 21.93 0.48
C GLU A 30 2.33 23.02 1.12
N ALA A 31 2.17 22.95 2.44
CA ALA A 31 1.49 23.97 3.25
C ALA A 31 2.24 24.14 4.57
N ASP A 32 2.54 25.39 4.95
CA ASP A 32 3.29 25.73 6.18
C ASP A 32 4.62 24.95 6.34
N GLY A 33 5.33 24.71 5.24
CA GLY A 33 6.59 23.94 5.19
C GLY A 33 6.42 22.41 5.27
N ARG A 34 5.18 21.91 5.28
CA ARG A 34 4.84 20.49 5.44
C ARG A 34 4.28 19.91 4.15
N LEU A 35 4.64 18.66 3.85
CA LEU A 35 3.96 17.89 2.80
C LEU A 35 2.56 17.46 3.27
N VAL A 36 1.56 17.73 2.44
CA VAL A 36 0.14 17.45 2.68
C VAL A 36 -0.39 16.64 1.50
N ASP A 37 -0.82 15.41 1.74
CA ASP A 37 -1.48 14.57 0.74
C ASP A 37 -2.98 14.83 0.68
N ASP A 38 -3.57 14.69 -0.50
CA ASP A 38 -5.03 14.55 -0.63
C ASP A 38 -5.49 13.20 -0.05
N ILE A 39 -6.28 13.29 1.02
CA ILE A 39 -6.87 12.17 1.74
C ILE A 39 -8.37 11.99 1.43
N ASN A 40 -8.97 12.82 0.55
CA ASN A 40 -10.40 12.77 0.20
C ASN A 40 -10.68 11.70 -0.88
N LEU A 41 -10.14 10.50 -0.66
CA LEU A 41 -10.13 9.41 -1.63
C LEU A 41 -11.46 8.63 -1.57
N PRO A 42 -12.09 8.31 -2.71
CA PRO A 42 -13.33 7.55 -2.72
C PRO A 42 -13.12 6.14 -2.15
N PHE A 43 -14.06 5.67 -1.33
CA PHE A 43 -13.96 4.34 -0.73
C PHE A 43 -14.22 3.24 -1.76
N VAL A 44 -13.17 2.49 -2.08
CA VAL A 44 -13.19 1.24 -2.84
C VAL A 44 -12.81 0.12 -1.88
N ASN A 45 -13.69 -0.88 -1.77
CA ASN A 45 -13.45 -2.03 -0.91
C ASN A 45 -12.32 -2.93 -1.44
N ASP A 46 -11.53 -3.51 -0.55
CA ASP A 46 -10.48 -4.50 -0.84
C ASP A 46 -10.61 -5.68 0.14
N PRO A 47 -11.18 -6.83 -0.29
CA PRO A 47 -11.28 -8.00 0.57
C PRO A 47 -9.92 -8.58 0.99
N ALA A 48 -8.84 -8.37 0.22
CA ALA A 48 -7.53 -8.94 0.52
C ALA A 48 -6.87 -8.25 1.72
N VAL A 49 -7.14 -6.96 1.93
CA VAL A 49 -6.59 -6.17 3.05
C VAL A 49 -7.21 -6.52 4.40
N LEU A 50 -8.43 -7.06 4.42
CA LEU A 50 -9.16 -7.34 5.66
C LEU A 50 -8.43 -8.33 6.57
N GLY A 51 -8.52 -8.08 7.88
CA GLY A 51 -7.88 -8.88 8.93
C GLY A 51 -6.77 -8.14 9.66
N GLU A 52 -5.99 -8.88 10.45
CA GLU A 52 -4.86 -8.37 11.22
C GLU A 52 -3.54 -8.57 10.45
N TRP A 53 -2.64 -7.59 10.57
CA TRP A 53 -1.33 -7.56 9.96
C TRP A 53 -0.32 -7.10 11.00
N ARG A 54 0.79 -7.84 11.15
CA ARG A 54 1.84 -7.55 12.13
C ARG A 54 3.13 -7.18 11.43
N SER A 55 3.76 -6.10 11.85
CA SER A 55 5.06 -5.69 11.30
C SER A 55 6.13 -6.75 11.60
N VAL A 56 6.91 -7.10 10.57
CA VAL A 56 8.00 -8.09 10.65
C VAL A 56 9.35 -7.52 10.21
N ASP A 57 9.36 -6.47 9.40
CA ASP A 57 10.58 -5.80 8.94
C ASP A 57 10.33 -4.34 8.53
N PHE A 58 11.40 -3.60 8.27
CA PHE A 58 11.38 -2.24 7.71
C PHE A 58 12.51 -2.09 6.68
N VAL A 59 12.18 -1.65 5.46
CA VAL A 59 13.09 -1.68 4.30
C VAL A 59 12.95 -0.43 3.42
N ALA A 60 14.03 0.02 2.77
CA ALA A 60 14.00 1.22 1.94
C ALA A 60 13.20 1.03 0.64
N ALA A 61 13.13 -0.22 0.13
CA ALA A 61 12.29 -0.59 -1.01
C ALA A 61 11.70 -2.00 -0.87
N PRO A 62 10.49 -2.28 -1.41
CA PRO A 62 9.86 -3.60 -1.33
C PRO A 62 10.69 -4.77 -1.89
N GLY A 63 11.63 -4.50 -2.80
CA GLY A 63 12.52 -5.51 -3.37
C GLY A 63 13.67 -5.96 -2.45
N GLU A 64 13.93 -5.26 -1.35
CA GLU A 64 15.02 -5.57 -0.41
C GLU A 64 14.61 -6.60 0.65
N PHE A 65 13.30 -6.78 0.85
CA PHE A 65 12.75 -7.71 1.83
C PHE A 65 13.07 -9.17 1.50
N VAL A 66 13.55 -9.92 2.49
CA VAL A 66 13.85 -11.34 2.37
C VAL A 66 13.01 -12.10 3.40
N PRO A 67 11.97 -12.86 2.99
CA PRO A 67 11.13 -13.59 3.93
C PRO A 67 11.95 -14.59 4.76
N GLY A 68 11.85 -14.46 6.09
CA GLY A 68 12.61 -15.21 7.08
C GLY A 68 13.85 -14.48 7.65
N THR A 69 14.18 -13.29 7.14
CA THR A 69 15.33 -12.51 7.61
C THR A 69 14.91 -11.06 7.87
N LYS A 70 14.94 -10.63 9.13
CA LYS A 70 14.71 -9.23 9.50
C LYS A 70 15.93 -8.39 9.11
N ARG A 71 15.79 -7.47 8.16
CA ARG A 71 16.81 -6.49 7.77
C ARG A 71 17.00 -5.43 8.86
N PHE A 72 15.89 -4.93 9.41
CA PHE A 72 15.90 -3.81 10.35
C PHE A 72 16.39 -4.23 11.73
N ARG A 73 17.48 -3.61 12.20
CA ARG A 73 18.13 -3.97 13.46
C ARG A 73 17.49 -3.36 14.71
N GLY A 74 16.70 -2.31 14.57
CA GLY A 74 15.99 -1.66 15.68
C GLY A 74 14.61 -2.24 15.96
N ASP A 75 13.89 -1.64 16.91
CA ASP A 75 12.51 -1.97 17.23
C ASP A 75 11.53 -1.34 16.23
N LEU A 76 10.52 -2.10 15.82
CA LEU A 76 9.51 -1.66 14.87
C LEU A 76 8.45 -0.83 15.61
N TYR A 77 8.46 0.49 15.38
CA TYR A 77 7.56 1.43 16.05
C TYR A 77 6.07 1.14 15.73
N LEU A 78 5.75 0.89 14.45
CA LEU A 78 4.44 0.40 14.07
C LEU A 78 4.35 -1.10 14.38
N GLY A 79 3.56 -1.49 15.37
CA GLY A 79 3.29 -2.92 15.65
C GLY A 79 2.47 -3.60 14.53
N GLY A 80 1.65 -2.83 13.83
CA GLY A 80 0.84 -3.28 12.70
C GLY A 80 -0.58 -2.71 12.72
N PHE A 81 -1.48 -3.31 11.93
CA PHE A 81 -2.84 -2.83 11.71
C PHE A 81 -3.87 -3.96 11.78
N LYS A 82 -5.13 -3.60 12.09
CA LYS A 82 -6.30 -4.42 11.83
C LYS A 82 -7.27 -3.66 10.93
N PHE A 83 -7.46 -4.15 9.71
CA PHE A 83 -8.36 -3.58 8.71
C PHE A 83 -9.76 -4.17 8.90
N LEU A 84 -10.76 -3.29 9.00
CA LEU A 84 -12.16 -3.62 9.23
C LEU A 84 -13.03 -3.14 8.06
N PRO A 85 -14.20 -3.77 7.80
CA PRO A 85 -15.10 -3.35 6.73
C PRO A 85 -15.50 -1.87 6.79
N GLY A 86 -15.70 -1.26 5.61
CA GLY A 86 -16.12 0.14 5.48
C GLY A 86 -15.04 1.15 5.87
N GLY A 87 -13.78 0.89 5.53
CA GLY A 87 -12.67 1.83 5.71
C GLY A 87 -12.14 1.99 7.15
N LYS A 88 -12.69 1.24 8.12
CA LYS A 88 -12.33 1.35 9.54
C LYS A 88 -11.02 0.61 9.87
N MET A 89 -10.27 1.11 10.85
CA MET A 89 -8.99 0.53 11.28
C MET A 89 -8.79 0.52 12.81
N ALA A 90 -7.90 -0.36 13.26
CA ALA A 90 -7.21 -0.28 14.56
C ALA A 90 -5.70 -0.46 14.36
N VAL A 91 -4.90 0.05 15.30
CA VAL A 91 -3.42 0.00 15.28
C VAL A 91 -2.91 -0.88 16.41
N LEU A 92 -1.97 -1.77 16.13
CA LEU A 92 -1.35 -2.65 17.13
C LEU A 92 -0.25 -1.91 17.92
N PRO A 93 -0.07 -2.18 19.23
CA PRO A 93 -0.75 -3.21 20.03
C PRO A 93 -2.11 -2.79 20.61
N PHE A 94 -2.57 -1.56 20.33
CA PHE A 94 -3.76 -0.99 20.98
C PHE A 94 -5.11 -1.49 20.42
N ALA A 95 -5.12 -2.35 19.40
CA ALA A 95 -6.33 -3.03 18.94
C ALA A 95 -6.94 -3.90 20.06
N PRO A 96 -8.28 -3.99 20.18
CA PRO A 96 -9.29 -3.58 19.21
C PRO A 96 -9.73 -2.10 19.32
N LYS A 97 -9.09 -1.26 20.14
CA LYS A 97 -9.43 0.16 20.21
C LYS A 97 -9.27 0.78 18.81
N GLY A 98 -10.35 1.35 18.29
CA GLY A 98 -10.36 1.96 16.96
C GLY A 98 -9.33 3.08 16.88
N ALA A 99 -8.73 3.24 15.70
CA ALA A 99 -7.78 4.29 15.41
C ALA A 99 -8.47 5.37 14.55
N PRO A 100 -9.16 6.37 15.15
CA PRO A 100 -10.07 7.26 14.44
C PRO A 100 -9.38 8.18 13.41
N TRP A 101 -8.06 8.33 13.52
CA TRP A 101 -7.27 9.09 12.56
C TRP A 101 -6.87 8.26 11.32
N PHE A 102 -6.96 6.93 11.38
CA PHE A 102 -6.63 6.03 10.26
C PHE A 102 -7.89 5.53 9.55
N THR A 103 -7.93 5.67 8.23
CA THR A 103 -8.92 5.01 7.37
C THR A 103 -8.24 4.33 6.18
N TRP A 104 -8.95 3.46 5.47
CA TRP A 104 -8.40 2.78 4.29
C TRP A 104 -9.37 2.75 3.10
N THR A 105 -8.78 2.68 1.92
CA THR A 105 -9.41 2.32 0.64
C THR A 105 -8.48 1.35 -0.10
N ARG A 106 -8.89 0.79 -1.25
CA ARG A 106 -8.06 -0.13 -2.02
C ARG A 106 -6.71 0.49 -2.37
N GLY A 107 -5.62 -0.15 -1.92
CA GLY A 107 -4.24 0.27 -2.13
C GLY A 107 -3.73 1.47 -1.31
N VAL A 108 -4.55 2.11 -0.45
CA VAL A 108 -4.13 3.28 0.36
C VAL A 108 -4.72 3.27 1.78
N VAL A 109 -3.90 3.63 2.77
CA VAL A 109 -4.31 4.05 4.11
C VAL A 109 -4.10 5.55 4.23
N THR A 110 -5.06 6.27 4.83
CA THR A 110 -4.93 7.71 5.10
C THR A 110 -4.78 7.97 6.60
N HIS A 111 -4.03 9.00 6.97
CA HIS A 111 -3.95 9.53 8.33
C HIS A 111 -4.47 10.97 8.38
N SER A 112 -5.61 11.19 9.03
CA SER A 112 -6.32 12.47 9.01
C SER A 112 -5.69 13.56 9.89
N GLY A 113 -4.82 13.17 10.82
CA GLY A 113 -4.02 14.08 11.66
C GLY A 113 -2.81 14.64 10.91
N ASP A 114 -1.96 13.76 10.37
CA ASP A 114 -0.75 14.18 9.62
C ASP A 114 -1.03 14.62 8.17
N LYS A 115 -2.25 14.38 7.67
CA LYS A 115 -2.66 14.59 6.27
C LYS A 115 -1.80 13.80 5.30
N THR A 116 -1.63 12.51 5.57
CA THR A 116 -0.87 11.60 4.71
C THR A 116 -1.77 10.54 4.08
N ALA A 117 -1.44 10.15 2.86
CA ALA A 117 -1.99 9.01 2.14
C ALA A 117 -0.82 8.08 1.77
N SER A 118 -0.76 6.95 2.45
CA SER A 118 0.30 5.94 2.31
C SER A 118 -0.20 4.77 1.49
N ARG A 119 0.53 4.41 0.42
CA ARG A 119 0.19 3.23 -0.38
C ARG A 119 0.47 1.94 0.38
N TYR A 120 -0.27 0.90 0.04
CA TYR A 120 0.10 -0.48 0.37
C TYR A 120 0.06 -1.39 -0.85
N LEU A 121 0.94 -2.39 -0.85
CA LEU A 121 0.99 -3.45 -1.86
C LEU A 121 1.01 -4.82 -1.17
N ILE A 122 0.06 -5.68 -1.52
CA ILE A 122 -0.03 -7.06 -1.00
C ILE A 122 0.67 -8.03 -1.97
N LYS A 123 1.48 -8.95 -1.45
CA LYS A 123 2.14 -10.02 -2.21
C LYS A 123 2.16 -11.34 -1.45
N GLU A 124 2.02 -12.44 -2.17
CA GLU A 124 2.35 -13.78 -1.67
C GLU A 124 3.84 -14.07 -1.87
N LEU A 125 4.55 -14.43 -0.80
CA LEU A 125 5.98 -14.77 -0.83
C LEU A 125 6.26 -15.98 0.07
N LYS A 126 6.84 -17.04 -0.50
CA LYS A 126 7.17 -18.30 0.21
C LYS A 126 6.00 -18.88 1.04
N GLY A 127 4.77 -18.81 0.52
CA GLY A 127 3.57 -19.36 1.20
C GLY A 127 3.02 -18.50 2.34
N ALA A 128 3.34 -17.21 2.39
CA ALA A 128 2.71 -16.25 3.29
C ALA A 128 2.40 -14.92 2.59
N THR A 129 1.28 -14.32 2.99
CA THR A 129 0.85 -12.99 2.54
C THR A 129 1.59 -11.88 3.29
N TYR A 130 2.21 -10.97 2.54
CA TYR A 130 2.88 -9.78 3.05
C TYR A 130 2.28 -8.51 2.47
N MET A 131 2.27 -7.45 3.27
CA MET A 131 1.93 -6.08 2.90
C MET A 131 3.19 -5.22 3.00
N PHE A 132 3.47 -4.47 1.94
CA PHE A 132 4.47 -3.41 1.93
C PHE A 132 3.72 -2.09 2.09
N PHE A 133 3.92 -1.40 3.21
CA PHE A 133 3.20 -0.19 3.58
C PHE A 133 4.14 1.02 3.62
N GLU A 134 3.87 2.06 2.83
CA GLU A 134 4.64 3.30 2.80
C GLU A 134 4.57 4.03 4.16
N TRP A 135 5.71 4.25 4.79
CA TRP A 135 5.80 4.94 6.08
C TRP A 135 5.98 6.45 5.89
N LYS A 136 4.87 7.19 5.90
CA LYS A 136 4.85 8.65 5.85
C LYS A 136 4.87 9.24 7.26
N SER A 137 6.06 9.28 7.87
CA SER A 137 6.32 9.86 9.19
C SER A 137 6.57 11.37 9.15
N GLY A 138 6.98 11.96 10.28
CA GLY A 138 7.54 13.31 10.31
C GLY A 138 8.78 13.51 9.40
N ASP A 139 9.51 12.45 9.06
CA ASP A 139 10.62 12.55 8.10
C ASP A 139 10.10 12.78 6.67
N TYR A 140 8.96 12.18 6.30
CA TYR A 140 8.25 12.54 5.08
C TYR A 140 7.66 13.95 5.20
N VAL A 141 6.82 14.20 6.20
CA VAL A 141 6.00 15.41 6.27
C VAL A 141 6.83 16.68 6.51
N ILE A 142 7.90 16.62 7.31
CA ILE A 142 8.68 17.79 7.75
C ILE A 142 10.07 17.84 7.08
N ARG A 143 10.74 16.70 6.88
CA ARG A 143 12.07 16.65 6.24
C ARG A 143 12.03 16.37 4.74
N HIS A 144 10.83 16.19 4.18
CA HIS A 144 10.57 15.89 2.77
C HIS A 144 11.31 14.62 2.27
N ALA A 145 11.63 13.70 3.20
CA ALA A 145 12.30 12.45 2.89
C ALA A 145 11.38 11.48 2.13
N LYS A 146 11.94 10.69 1.23
CA LYS A 146 11.18 9.63 0.55
C LYS A 146 10.71 8.58 1.58
N PRO A 147 9.44 8.12 1.53
CA PRO A 147 8.97 7.06 2.41
C PRO A 147 9.73 5.74 2.21
N GLU A 148 10.13 5.13 3.31
CA GLU A 148 10.52 3.73 3.39
C GLU A 148 9.29 2.84 3.70
N TYR A 149 9.46 1.53 3.82
CA TYR A 149 8.36 0.57 3.86
C TYR A 149 8.39 -0.28 5.12
N TYR A 150 7.29 -0.27 5.88
CA TYR A 150 7.00 -1.37 6.79
C TYR A 150 6.60 -2.60 5.98
N VAL A 151 7.19 -3.74 6.35
CA VAL A 151 6.74 -5.05 5.87
C VAL A 151 5.89 -5.66 6.96
N LEU A 152 4.60 -5.86 6.70
CA LEU A 152 3.68 -6.53 7.59
C LEU A 152 3.34 -7.92 7.04
N LYS A 153 3.29 -8.92 7.91
CA LYS A 153 2.77 -10.26 7.57
C LYS A 153 1.30 -10.35 7.99
N LYS A 154 0.46 -10.94 7.16
CA LYS A 154 -0.93 -11.22 7.53
C LYS A 154 -0.97 -12.23 8.68
N ALA A 155 -1.83 -11.97 9.67
CA ALA A 155 -2.15 -12.98 10.68
C ALA A 155 -3.03 -14.06 10.06
N ASN A 156 -2.75 -15.32 10.41
CA ASN A 156 -3.56 -16.48 10.02
C ASN A 156 -4.91 -16.48 10.76
#